data_AF-A0A495YW88-F1
#
_entry.id   AF-A0A495YW88-F1
#
_cell.length_a   1.000
_cell.length_b   1.000
_cell.length_c   1.000
_cell.angle_alpha   90.00
_cell.angle_beta   90.00
_cell.angle_gamma   90.00
#
_symmetry.space_group_name_H-M   'P 1'
#
loop_
_entity.id
_entity.type
_entity.pdbx_description
1 polymer ?
#
loop_
_entity_poly.entity_id
_entity_poly.type
_entity_poly.pdbx_seq_one_letter_code
_entity_poly.pdbx_strand_id
1 'polypeptide(L)'
;MKSTLSMRFRVQSVSGTSSMTTTELEIISPSMRSSDKKYTGSQNAQELMKALDADYNKGHAKTEVSLSHKGNGTETESYSSNLTISEIDARYPRAEWLQLLLERGIIIGSFYEYASTLLQRHALALLEDNPNLWESGVLDIPPTDDWKTYKAAYINKLVEIERTKVEIESTIERSKEQVEHAKVRIEHAKVQIEHAKVQIEHSKKNLEHARKQIEDTQAALEHRKEPTPPQEPN
;
A
#
# COMPACT_ATOMS: atom_id res chain seq x y z
N MET A 1 22.23 -10.56 12.86
CA MET A 1 21.75 -9.17 12.71
C MET A 1 20.60 -8.97 13.69
N LYS A 2 20.73 -8.06 14.66
CA LYS A 2 19.61 -7.70 15.55
C LYS A 2 18.69 -6.81 14.72
N SER A 3 17.55 -7.35 14.28
CA SER A 3 16.52 -6.54 13.63
C SER A 3 15.91 -5.63 14.69
N THR A 4 16.06 -4.32 14.53
CA THR A 4 15.42 -3.30 15.38
C THR A 4 14.08 -2.95 14.78
N LEU A 5 13.00 -2.91 15.58
CA LEU A 5 11.77 -2.27 15.13
C LEU A 5 11.96 -0.74 15.23
N SER A 6 11.93 -0.08 14.07
CA SER A 6 11.83 1.38 13.97
C SER A 6 10.52 1.71 13.25
N MET A 7 9.71 2.57 13.87
CA MET A 7 8.53 3.16 13.25
C MET A 7 8.81 4.63 12.98
N ARG A 8 8.73 5.02 11.71
CA ARG A 8 8.90 6.41 11.28
C ARG A 8 7.60 6.92 10.68
N PHE A 9 7.14 8.04 11.20
CA PHE A 9 6.01 8.79 10.68
C PHE A 9 6.55 10.15 10.23
N ARG A 10 6.50 10.41 8.93
CA ARG A 10 6.85 11.70 8.35
C ARG A 10 5.59 12.38 7.85
N VAL A 11 5.36 13.60 8.33
CA VAL A 11 4.27 14.48 7.91
C VAL A 11 4.89 15.69 7.22
N GLN A 12 4.44 15.97 6.00
CA GLN A 12 4.79 17.18 5.25
C GLN A 12 3.52 17.99 5.01
N SER A 13 3.52 19.26 5.40
CA SER A 13 2.41 20.16 5.16
C SER A 13 2.87 21.41 4.41
N VAL A 14 2.00 21.90 3.53
CA VAL A 14 2.24 23.10 2.72
C VAL A 14 1.22 24.14 3.15
N SER A 15 1.70 25.26 3.70
CA SER A 15 0.83 26.39 4.00
C SER A 15 0.65 27.27 2.75
N GLY A 16 -0.47 28.03 2.69
CA GLY A 16 -0.87 28.83 1.53
C GLY A 16 0.14 29.89 1.04
N THR A 17 1.26 30.08 1.76
CA THR A 17 2.37 30.97 1.38
C THR A 17 3.56 30.24 0.75
N SER A 18 3.38 29.03 0.19
CA SER A 18 4.46 28.23 -0.43
C SER A 18 5.56 27.77 0.56
N SER A 19 5.28 27.77 1.86
CA SER A 19 6.22 27.29 2.88
C SER A 19 5.88 25.86 3.29
N MET A 20 6.86 24.96 3.17
CA MET A 20 6.75 23.55 3.56
C MET A 20 7.26 23.36 4.98
N THR A 21 6.45 22.77 5.85
CA THR A 21 6.93 22.24 7.14
C THR A 21 7.08 20.73 7.05
N THR A 22 8.10 20.19 7.72
CA THR A 22 8.31 18.74 7.80
C THR A 22 8.44 18.34 9.26
N THR A 23 7.61 17.40 9.67
CA THR A 23 7.68 16.77 10.98
C THR A 23 8.01 15.29 10.78
N GLU A 24 9.02 14.79 11.48
CA GLU A 24 9.40 13.38 11.48
C GLU A 24 9.45 12.86 12.91
N LEU A 25 8.51 11.96 13.21
CA LEU A 25 8.42 11.19 14.44
C LEU A 25 9.04 9.83 14.20
N GLU A 26 10.06 9.49 14.99
CA GLU A 26 10.71 8.20 15.00
C GLU A 26 10.55 7.53 16.38
N ILE A 27 10.06 6.31 16.39
CA ILE A 27 9.95 5.46 17.58
C ILE A 27 10.84 4.25 17.37
N ILE A 28 11.87 4.11 18.19
CA ILE A 28 12.89 3.06 18.08
C ILE A 28 12.80 2.14 19.30
N SER A 29 12.60 0.85 19.02
CA SER A 29 12.66 -0.23 20.02
C SER A 29 13.85 -1.15 19.72
N PRO A 30 15.05 -0.85 20.28
CA PRO A 30 16.32 -1.45 19.87
C PRO A 30 16.42 -2.97 20.11
N SER A 31 15.53 -3.54 20.93
CA SER A 31 15.55 -4.97 21.29
C SER A 31 14.40 -5.78 20.67
N MET A 32 13.51 -5.14 19.90
CA MET A 32 12.33 -5.82 19.38
C MET A 32 12.58 -6.48 18.03
N ARG A 33 12.33 -7.80 17.95
CA ARG A 33 12.33 -8.55 16.69
C ARG A 33 10.97 -8.40 16.01
N SER A 34 10.94 -8.02 14.73
CA SER A 34 9.71 -8.09 13.94
C SER A 34 9.20 -9.53 13.91
N SER A 35 7.95 -9.73 14.30
CA SER A 35 7.28 -11.03 14.29
C SER A 35 5.99 -10.87 13.49
N ASP A 36 5.84 -11.68 12.44
CA ASP A 36 4.64 -11.72 11.59
C ASP A 36 3.53 -12.58 12.21
N LYS A 37 3.58 -12.80 13.53
CA LYS A 37 2.59 -13.60 14.26
C LYS A 37 1.21 -12.97 14.07
N LYS A 38 0.36 -13.64 13.31
CA LYS A 38 -1.05 -13.28 13.14
C LYS A 38 -1.82 -13.58 14.43
N TYR A 39 -2.81 -12.75 14.70
CA TYR A 39 -3.75 -12.90 15.80
C TYR A 39 -5.16 -12.98 15.23
N THR A 40 -5.84 -14.10 15.49
CA THR A 40 -7.21 -14.37 15.07
C THR A 40 -8.15 -14.58 16.26
N GLY A 41 -7.69 -14.23 17.47
CA GLY A 41 -8.45 -14.34 18.69
C GLY A 41 -9.49 -13.24 18.86
N SER A 42 -10.13 -13.23 20.02
CA SER A 42 -11.16 -12.25 20.36
C SER A 42 -10.58 -10.82 20.43
N GLN A 43 -11.25 -9.87 19.79
CA GLN A 43 -10.86 -8.46 19.77
C GLN A 43 -11.27 -7.76 21.08
N ASN A 44 -10.66 -8.19 22.19
CA ASN A 44 -10.79 -7.54 23.49
C ASN A 44 -9.39 -7.35 24.12
N ALA A 45 -9.25 -6.32 24.96
CA ALA A 45 -7.97 -5.92 25.51
C ALA A 45 -7.28 -7.05 26.30
N GLN A 46 -8.03 -7.80 27.11
CA GLN A 46 -7.48 -8.86 27.97
C GLN A 46 -6.92 -10.03 27.16
N GLU A 47 -7.63 -10.49 26.14
CA GLU A 47 -7.17 -11.59 25.29
C GLU A 47 -6.01 -11.19 24.38
N LEU A 48 -5.98 -9.95 23.90
CA LEU A 48 -4.82 -9.40 23.17
C LEU A 48 -3.58 -9.34 24.07
N MET A 49 -3.72 -8.77 25.27
CA MET A 49 -2.64 -8.68 26.25
C MET A 49 -2.13 -10.08 26.61
N LYS A 50 -3.01 -11.00 26.97
CA LYS A 50 -2.66 -12.40 27.29
C LYS A 50 -1.90 -13.10 26.16
N ALA A 51 -2.27 -12.84 24.90
CA ALA A 51 -1.67 -13.51 23.75
C ALA A 51 -0.34 -12.89 23.28
N LEU A 52 -0.14 -11.58 23.48
CA LEU A 52 0.89 -10.79 22.81
C LEU A 52 1.84 -10.03 23.76
N ASP A 53 1.47 -9.81 25.03
CA ASP A 53 2.31 -9.03 25.96
C ASP A 53 3.67 -9.66 26.25
N ALA A 54 3.74 -10.99 26.34
CA ALA A 54 5.02 -11.66 26.59
C ALA A 54 6.05 -11.34 25.49
N ASP A 55 5.60 -11.38 24.23
CA ASP A 55 6.42 -11.05 23.06
C ASP A 55 6.74 -9.55 23.02
N TYR A 56 5.76 -8.70 23.34
CA TYR A 56 5.94 -7.25 23.39
C TYR A 56 6.97 -6.87 24.45
N ASN A 57 6.81 -7.33 25.70
CA ASN A 57 7.67 -6.97 26.82
C ASN A 57 9.13 -7.37 26.62
N LYS A 58 9.39 -8.45 25.88
CA LYS A 58 10.74 -8.94 25.60
C LYS A 58 11.60 -7.92 24.80
N GLY A 59 10.96 -7.04 24.02
CA GLY A 59 11.63 -6.10 23.12
C GLY A 59 11.64 -4.64 23.54
N HIS A 60 10.92 -4.27 24.62
CA HIS A 60 10.55 -2.88 24.94
C HIS A 60 10.96 -2.42 26.35
N ALA A 61 12.01 -3.02 26.93
CA ALA A 61 12.49 -2.58 28.24
C ALA A 61 12.85 -1.08 28.27
N LYS A 62 13.32 -0.55 27.14
CA LYS A 62 13.59 0.87 26.91
C LYS A 62 13.26 1.22 25.47
N THR A 63 12.38 2.20 25.28
CA THR A 63 11.97 2.70 23.96
C THR A 63 12.46 4.13 23.83
N GLU A 64 13.17 4.42 22.74
CA GLU A 64 13.55 5.78 22.40
C GLU A 64 12.49 6.34 21.45
N VAL A 65 11.96 7.52 21.79
CA VAL A 65 11.08 8.27 20.90
C VAL A 65 11.73 9.59 20.62
N SER A 66 11.82 9.93 19.34
CA SER A 66 12.40 11.18 18.87
C SER A 66 11.45 11.85 17.89
N LEU A 67 11.24 13.14 18.05
CA LEU A 67 10.44 13.98 17.17
C LEU A 67 11.33 15.11 16.68
N SER A 68 11.51 15.19 15.37
CA SER A 68 12.15 16.32 14.72
C SER A 68 11.11 17.15 13.98
N HIS A 69 11.08 18.44 14.26
CA HIS A 69 10.19 19.39 13.59
C HIS A 69 11.04 20.44 12.89
N LYS A 70 10.82 20.58 11.59
CA LYS A 70 11.45 21.61 10.76
C LYS A 70 10.35 22.54 10.24
N GLY A 71 10.27 23.70 10.86
CA GLY A 71 9.39 24.80 10.46
C GLY A 71 9.98 25.61 9.29
N ASN A 72 9.43 26.81 9.08
CA ASN A 72 9.84 27.73 8.00
C ASN A 72 11.24 28.36 8.21
N GLY A 73 11.86 28.16 9.39
CA GLY A 73 13.21 28.61 9.71
C GLY A 73 14.31 27.61 9.31
N THR A 74 15.57 27.98 9.50
CA THR A 74 16.73 27.09 9.26
C THR A 74 16.97 26.08 10.40
N GLU A 75 16.39 26.30 11.58
CA GLU A 75 16.61 25.46 12.75
C GLU A 75 15.64 24.27 12.78
N THR A 76 16.17 23.10 13.09
CA THR A 76 15.39 21.88 13.32
C THR A 76 15.29 21.69 14.82
N GLU A 77 14.07 21.73 15.34
CA GLU A 77 13.80 21.41 16.73
C GLU A 77 13.75 19.89 16.86
N SER A 78 14.51 19.34 17.80
CA SER A 78 14.58 17.91 18.03
C SER A 78 14.29 17.61 19.50
N TYR A 79 13.30 16.76 19.71
CA TYR A 79 12.85 16.30 21.00
C TYR A 79 13.10 14.81 21.08
N SER A 80 13.63 14.33 22.19
CA SER A 80 13.83 12.89 22.38
C SER A 80 13.58 12.52 23.83
N SER A 81 13.02 11.34 24.04
CA SER A 81 12.82 10.77 25.37
C SER A 81 13.05 9.27 25.33
N ASN A 82 13.61 8.79 26.43
CA ASN A 82 13.84 7.38 26.66
C ASN A 82 12.86 6.92 27.73
N LEU A 83 11.84 6.18 27.32
CA LEU A 83 10.69 5.84 28.15
C LEU A 83 10.66 4.33 28.38
N THR A 84 10.41 3.94 29.63
CA THR A 84 10.23 2.54 30.03
C THR A 84 8.77 2.12 29.93
N ILE A 85 8.54 0.82 29.78
CA ILE A 85 7.19 0.24 29.83
C ILE A 85 6.43 0.70 31.09
N SER A 86 7.08 0.69 32.26
CA SER A 86 6.40 0.99 33.53
C SER A 86 5.95 2.44 33.62
N GLU A 87 6.74 3.39 33.12
CA GLU A 87 6.36 4.80 33.04
C GLU A 87 5.16 5.00 32.12
N ILE A 88 5.15 4.34 30.96
CA ILE A 88 4.06 4.43 30.00
C ILE A 88 2.80 3.74 30.51
N ASP A 89 2.91 2.57 31.13
CA ASP A 89 1.77 1.84 31.68
C ASP A 89 1.14 2.59 32.87
N ALA A 90 1.92 3.41 33.59
CA ALA A 90 1.39 4.28 34.65
C ALA A 90 0.60 5.48 34.10
N ARG A 91 1.03 6.06 32.96
CA ARG A 91 0.35 7.21 32.33
C ARG A 91 -0.83 6.79 31.43
N TYR A 92 -0.65 5.68 30.71
CA TYR A 92 -1.55 5.17 29.69
C TYR A 92 -1.67 3.64 29.85
N PRO A 93 -2.47 3.15 30.81
CA PRO A 93 -2.62 1.72 31.04
C PRO A 93 -2.99 0.95 29.77
N ARG A 94 -2.32 -0.20 29.53
CA ARG A 94 -2.48 -0.96 28.27
C ARG A 94 -3.91 -1.38 28.01
N ALA A 95 -4.56 -1.92 29.03
CA ALA A 95 -5.92 -2.43 28.92
C ALA A 95 -6.86 -1.31 28.46
N GLU A 96 -6.77 -0.13 29.09
CA GLU A 96 -7.59 1.04 28.75
C GLU A 96 -7.28 1.57 27.35
N TRP A 97 -6.00 1.63 26.98
CA TRP A 97 -5.59 2.07 25.65
C TRP A 97 -6.12 1.14 24.55
N LEU A 98 -5.93 -0.17 24.71
CA LEU A 98 -6.41 -1.16 23.76
C LEU A 98 -7.93 -1.14 23.67
N GLN A 99 -8.62 -1.11 24.82
CA GLN A 99 -10.08 -1.00 24.90
C GLN A 99 -10.57 0.22 24.10
N LEU A 100 -9.96 1.39 24.30
CA LEU A 100 -10.31 2.63 23.60
C LEU A 100 -10.18 2.50 22.07
N LEU A 101 -9.10 1.89 21.59
CA LEU A 101 -8.88 1.71 20.15
C LEU A 101 -9.89 0.71 19.56
N LEU A 102 -10.16 -0.40 20.25
CA LEU A 102 -11.12 -1.43 19.83
C LEU A 102 -12.54 -0.86 19.76
N GLU A 103 -12.96 -0.06 20.73
CA GLU A 103 -14.26 0.63 20.75
C GLU A 103 -14.43 1.60 19.57
N ARG A 104 -13.32 2.10 19.02
CA ARG A 104 -13.29 2.96 17.83
C ARG A 104 -13.20 2.17 16.51
N GLY A 105 -13.27 0.84 16.59
CA GLY A 105 -13.31 -0.07 15.45
C GLY A 105 -11.94 -0.43 14.89
N ILE A 106 -10.85 -0.16 15.61
CA ILE A 106 -9.52 -0.65 15.20
C ILE A 106 -9.48 -2.16 15.45
N ILE A 107 -9.03 -2.91 14.46
CA ILE A 107 -8.82 -4.35 14.55
C ILE A 107 -7.32 -4.62 14.65
N ILE A 108 -6.93 -5.45 15.61
CA ILE A 108 -5.54 -5.86 15.81
C ILE A 108 -5.44 -7.32 15.37
N GLY A 109 -4.93 -7.53 14.15
CA GLY A 109 -4.82 -8.83 13.49
C GLY A 109 -3.43 -9.44 13.55
N SER A 110 -2.45 -8.74 14.15
CA SER A 110 -1.06 -9.20 14.23
C SER A 110 -0.32 -8.65 15.44
N PHE A 111 0.78 -9.31 15.79
CA PHE A 111 1.73 -8.79 16.77
C PHE A 111 2.33 -7.43 16.35
N TYR A 112 2.58 -7.23 15.06
CA TYR A 112 3.09 -5.96 14.55
C TYR A 112 2.12 -4.81 14.84
N GLU A 113 0.84 -4.99 14.54
CA GLU A 113 -0.21 -3.99 14.83
C GLU A 113 -0.37 -3.78 16.34
N TYR A 114 -0.34 -4.86 17.12
CA TYR A 114 -0.37 -4.76 18.58
C TYR A 114 0.78 -3.91 19.13
N ALA A 115 2.02 -4.21 18.71
CA ALA A 115 3.18 -3.44 19.13
C ALA A 115 3.12 -1.99 18.64
N SER A 116 2.69 -1.77 17.38
CA SER A 116 2.54 -0.45 16.79
C SER A 116 1.59 0.42 17.60
N THR A 117 0.39 -0.09 17.89
CA THR A 117 -0.61 0.65 18.67
C THR A 117 -0.13 0.97 20.08
N LEU A 118 0.59 0.05 20.74
CA LEU A 118 1.16 0.32 22.07
C LEU A 118 2.34 1.31 22.05
N LEU A 119 3.13 1.32 20.98
CA LEU A 119 4.24 2.26 20.80
C LEU A 119 3.76 3.71 20.66
N GLN A 120 2.57 3.94 20.09
CA GLN A 120 1.99 5.29 20.02
C GLN A 120 1.81 5.95 21.40
N ARG A 121 1.65 5.16 22.47
CA ARG A 121 1.61 5.70 23.85
C ARG A 121 2.92 6.38 24.24
N HIS A 122 4.05 5.92 23.72
CA HIS A 122 5.34 6.54 24.00
C HIS A 122 5.48 7.88 23.27
N ALA A 123 4.98 7.98 22.03
CA ALA A 123 4.89 9.26 21.33
C ALA A 123 3.94 10.24 22.05
N LEU A 124 2.80 9.74 22.55
CA LEU A 124 1.89 10.54 23.34
C LEU A 124 2.54 11.05 24.64
N ALA A 125 3.32 10.22 25.33
CA ALA A 125 4.08 10.66 26.51
C ALA A 125 5.15 11.70 26.19
N LEU A 126 5.87 11.57 25.07
CA LEU A 126 6.80 12.61 24.60
C LEU A 126 6.07 13.94 24.35
N LEU A 127 4.89 13.89 23.73
CA LEU A 127 4.07 15.09 23.48
C LEU A 127 3.58 15.70 24.81
N GLU A 128 3.14 14.87 25.75
CA GLU A 128 2.71 15.32 27.09
C GLU A 128 3.81 16.08 27.83
N ASP A 129 5.05 15.58 27.76
CA ASP A 129 6.20 16.15 28.45
C ASP A 129 6.70 17.46 27.80
N ASN A 130 6.21 17.82 26.60
CA ASN A 130 6.71 18.95 25.82
C ASN A 130 5.54 19.83 25.31
N PRO A 131 4.99 20.74 26.16
CA PRO A 131 3.86 21.60 25.81
C PRO A 131 3.96 22.36 24.48
N ASN A 132 5.14 22.90 24.18
CA ASN A 132 5.42 23.62 22.93
C ASN A 132 5.07 22.82 21.66
N LEU A 133 5.08 21.48 21.73
CA LEU A 133 4.74 20.62 20.59
C LEU A 133 3.24 20.65 20.28
N TRP A 134 2.39 20.46 21.29
CA TRP A 134 0.95 20.47 21.06
C TRP A 134 0.34 21.87 20.98
N GLU A 135 1.10 22.91 21.36
CA GLU A 135 0.77 24.32 21.11
C GLU A 135 1.22 24.81 19.72
N SER A 136 2.11 24.08 19.01
CA SER A 136 2.65 24.50 17.70
C SER A 136 1.93 23.91 16.49
N GLY A 137 1.00 22.98 16.71
CA GLY A 137 0.27 22.32 15.63
C GLY A 137 1.03 21.15 14.99
N VAL A 138 1.93 20.52 15.77
CA VAL A 138 2.76 19.41 15.31
C VAL A 138 1.92 18.21 14.86
N LEU A 139 2.49 17.35 14.00
CA LEU A 139 1.81 16.16 13.46
C LEU A 139 0.51 16.44 12.69
N ASP A 140 0.32 17.67 12.18
CA ASP A 140 -0.90 18.07 11.47
C ASP A 140 -2.16 17.91 12.35
N ILE A 141 -1.97 18.18 13.64
CA ILE A 141 -3.03 18.31 14.64
C ILE A 141 -3.06 19.80 15.02
N PRO A 142 -4.20 20.50 14.93
CA PRO A 142 -4.26 21.92 15.29
C PRO A 142 -3.75 22.19 16.72
N PRO A 143 -3.11 23.34 16.96
CA PRO A 143 -2.81 23.79 18.31
C PRO A 143 -4.04 23.74 19.23
N THR A 144 -3.83 23.34 20.48
CA THR A 144 -4.91 23.28 21.48
C THR A 144 -4.45 23.93 22.78
N ASP A 145 -5.39 24.51 23.53
CA ASP A 145 -5.10 25.20 24.79
C ASP A 145 -4.81 24.23 25.96
N ASP A 146 -5.14 22.95 25.83
CA ASP A 146 -4.98 21.97 26.90
C ASP A 146 -4.60 20.57 26.38
N TRP A 147 -3.85 19.86 27.22
CA TRP A 147 -3.38 18.51 26.94
C TRP A 147 -4.51 17.50 26.68
N LYS A 148 -5.63 17.61 27.39
CA LYS A 148 -6.74 16.64 27.26
C LYS A 148 -7.38 16.74 25.88
N THR A 149 -7.57 17.95 25.37
CA THR A 149 -8.05 18.21 24.01
C THR A 149 -7.06 17.71 22.97
N TYR A 150 -5.77 18.01 23.14
CA TYR A 150 -4.73 17.51 22.23
C TYR A 150 -4.68 15.98 22.17
N LYS A 151 -4.66 15.33 23.34
CA LYS A 151 -4.66 13.86 23.47
C LYS A 151 -5.83 13.25 22.71
N ALA A 152 -7.03 13.83 22.82
CA ALA A 152 -8.19 13.35 22.08
C ALA A 152 -8.04 13.51 20.56
N ALA A 153 -7.51 14.66 20.10
CA ALA A 153 -7.23 14.91 18.68
C ALA A 153 -6.16 13.97 18.12
N TYR A 154 -5.10 13.70 18.89
CA TYR A 154 -4.06 12.73 18.54
C TYR A 154 -4.64 11.31 18.39
N ILE A 155 -5.47 10.85 19.33
CA ILE A 155 -6.10 9.53 19.24
C ILE A 155 -7.08 9.48 18.05
N ASN A 156 -7.79 10.57 17.74
CA ASN A 156 -8.62 10.66 16.53
C ASN A 156 -7.77 10.51 15.26
N LYS A 157 -6.62 11.19 15.17
CA LYS A 157 -5.69 11.10 14.04
C LYS A 157 -5.16 9.68 13.86
N LEU A 158 -4.81 8.99 14.95
CA LEU A 158 -4.39 7.58 14.90
C LEU A 158 -5.48 6.67 14.30
N VAL A 159 -6.72 6.86 14.73
CA VAL A 159 -7.86 6.07 14.24
C VAL A 159 -8.14 6.37 12.76
N GLU A 160 -8.03 7.64 12.35
CA GLU A 160 -8.17 8.05 10.96
C GLU A 160 -7.09 7.43 10.06
N ILE A 161 -5.84 7.44 10.50
CA ILE A 161 -4.72 6.80 9.79
C ILE A 161 -4.98 5.30 9.59
N GLU A 162 -5.42 4.60 10.63
CA GLU A 162 -5.68 3.15 10.52
C GLU A 162 -6.86 2.85 9.59
N ARG A 163 -7.93 3.66 9.63
CA ARG A 163 -9.05 3.54 8.68
C ARG A 163 -8.61 3.77 7.24
N THR A 164 -7.83 4.83 7.02
CA THR A 164 -7.32 5.20 5.70
C THR A 164 -6.41 4.11 5.15
N LYS A 165 -5.58 3.49 6.01
CA LYS A 165 -4.74 2.33 5.63
C LYS A 165 -5.59 1.18 5.08
N VAL A 166 -6.67 0.79 5.78
CA VAL A 166 -7.59 -0.27 5.34
C VAL A 166 -8.25 0.06 4.00
N GLU A 167 -8.66 1.32 3.80
CA GLU A 167 -9.25 1.79 2.53
C GLU A 167 -8.25 1.74 1.37
N ILE A 168 -7.00 2.17 1.62
CA ILE A 168 -5.91 2.11 0.63
C ILE A 168 -5.61 0.65 0.27
N GLU A 169 -5.50 -0.25 1.25
CA GLU A 169 -5.28 -1.69 1.02
C GLU A 169 -6.40 -2.30 0.17
N SER A 170 -7.67 -2.00 0.46
CA SER A 170 -8.81 -2.44 -0.35
C SER A 170 -8.75 -1.91 -1.78
N THR A 171 -8.35 -0.65 -1.96
CA THR A 171 -8.21 -0.01 -3.28
C THR A 171 -7.09 -0.63 -4.09
N ILE A 172 -5.96 -0.94 -3.44
CA ILE A 172 -4.83 -1.65 -4.07
C ILE A 172 -5.27 -3.03 -4.54
N GLU A 173 -6.00 -3.78 -3.73
CA GLU A 173 -6.42 -5.13 -4.09
C GLU A 173 -7.38 -5.13 -5.29
N ARG A 174 -8.38 -4.24 -5.29
CA ARG A 174 -9.25 -4.02 -6.46
C ARG A 174 -8.45 -3.66 -7.72
N SER A 175 -7.42 -2.82 -7.58
CA SER A 175 -6.59 -2.44 -8.72
C SER A 175 -5.78 -3.62 -9.28
N LYS A 176 -5.29 -4.53 -8.42
CA LYS A 176 -4.63 -5.77 -8.86
C LYS A 176 -5.60 -6.65 -9.65
N GLU A 177 -6.82 -6.84 -9.17
CA GLU A 177 -7.85 -7.61 -9.89
C GLU A 177 -8.11 -7.03 -11.28
N GLN A 178 -8.22 -5.69 -11.39
CA GLN A 178 -8.38 -5.02 -12.69
C GLN A 178 -7.20 -5.26 -13.63
N VAL A 179 -5.98 -5.23 -13.11
CA VAL A 179 -4.77 -5.54 -13.89
C VAL A 179 -4.79 -6.98 -14.39
N GLU A 180 -5.17 -7.95 -13.57
CA GLU A 180 -5.29 -9.35 -13.99
C GLU A 180 -6.37 -9.54 -15.05
N HIS A 181 -7.54 -8.91 -14.91
CA HIS A 181 -8.55 -8.91 -15.95
C HIS A 181 -8.06 -8.29 -17.28
N ALA A 182 -7.29 -7.21 -17.21
CA ALA A 182 -6.69 -6.60 -18.40
C ALA A 182 -5.70 -7.54 -19.09
N LYS A 183 -4.88 -8.28 -18.34
CA LYS A 183 -3.97 -9.30 -18.88
C LYS A 183 -4.72 -10.39 -19.64
N VAL A 184 -5.80 -10.93 -19.06
CA VAL A 184 -6.64 -11.94 -19.72
C VAL A 184 -7.22 -11.41 -21.04
N ARG A 185 -7.70 -10.16 -21.05
CA ARG A 185 -8.20 -9.52 -22.28
C ARG A 185 -7.12 -9.38 -23.35
N ILE A 186 -5.89 -9.04 -22.97
CA ILE A 186 -4.75 -8.95 -23.88
C ILE A 186 -4.42 -10.33 -24.47
N GLU A 187 -4.40 -11.39 -23.67
CA GLU A 187 -4.15 -12.74 -24.18
C GLU A 187 -5.24 -13.20 -25.15
N HIS A 188 -6.51 -12.91 -24.85
CA HIS A 188 -7.60 -13.19 -25.78
C HIS A 188 -7.46 -12.42 -27.11
N ALA A 189 -7.08 -11.14 -27.05
CA ALA A 189 -6.82 -10.34 -28.25
C ALA A 189 -5.66 -10.91 -29.09
N LYS A 190 -4.59 -11.41 -28.46
CA LYS A 190 -3.49 -12.09 -29.16
C LYS A 190 -4.00 -13.33 -29.90
N VAL A 191 -4.82 -14.16 -29.27
CA VAL A 191 -5.42 -15.34 -29.93
C VAL A 191 -6.27 -14.94 -31.13
N GLN A 192 -7.07 -13.88 -31.01
CA GLN A 192 -7.86 -13.37 -32.14
C GLN A 192 -6.98 -12.88 -33.30
N ILE A 193 -5.88 -12.19 -32.99
CA ILE A 193 -4.90 -11.74 -34.00
C ILE A 193 -4.27 -12.94 -34.71
N GLU A 194 -3.87 -13.99 -33.99
CA GLU A 194 -3.33 -15.21 -34.61
C GLU A 194 -4.36 -15.90 -35.51
N HIS A 195 -5.61 -15.99 -35.07
CA HIS A 195 -6.69 -16.52 -35.91
C HIS A 195 -6.89 -15.69 -37.18
N ALA A 196 -6.90 -14.36 -37.07
CA ALA A 196 -7.01 -13.47 -38.23
C ALA A 196 -5.84 -13.64 -39.20
N LYS A 197 -4.60 -13.83 -38.70
CA LYS A 197 -3.43 -14.15 -39.54
C LYS A 197 -3.63 -15.44 -40.33
N VAL A 198 -4.12 -16.50 -39.69
CA VAL A 198 -4.41 -17.79 -40.35
C VAL A 198 -5.46 -17.61 -41.46
N GLN A 199 -6.52 -16.83 -41.21
CA GLN A 199 -7.54 -16.54 -42.22
C GLN A 199 -6.99 -15.75 -43.43
N ILE A 200 -6.10 -14.78 -43.18
CA ILE A 200 -5.42 -14.03 -44.24
C ILE A 200 -4.56 -14.97 -45.10
N GLU A 201 -3.78 -15.86 -44.49
CA GLU A 201 -2.95 -16.82 -45.22
C GLU A 201 -3.80 -17.81 -46.05
N HIS A 202 -4.93 -18.26 -45.53
CA HIS A 202 -5.87 -19.07 -46.31
C HIS A 202 -6.43 -18.30 -47.52
N SER A 203 -6.81 -17.03 -47.31
CA SER A 203 -7.33 -16.18 -48.38
C SER A 203 -6.30 -15.92 -49.48
N LYS A 204 -5.02 -15.74 -49.11
CA LYS A 204 -3.91 -15.62 -50.08
C LYS A 204 -3.77 -16.87 -50.96
N LYS A 205 -3.82 -18.07 -50.36
CA LYS A 205 -3.77 -19.33 -51.12
C LYS A 205 -4.94 -19.47 -52.10
N ASN A 206 -6.14 -19.07 -51.68
CA ASN A 206 -7.32 -19.10 -52.54
C ASN A 206 -7.17 -18.13 -53.74
N LEU A 207 -6.61 -16.93 -53.50
CA LEU A 207 -6.31 -15.97 -54.58
C LEU A 207 -5.27 -16.50 -55.57
N GLU A 208 -4.21 -17.16 -55.07
CA GLU A 208 -3.19 -17.78 -55.92
C GLU A 208 -3.78 -18.89 -56.80
N HIS A 209 -4.63 -19.74 -56.24
CA HIS A 209 -5.33 -20.77 -56.98
C HIS A 209 -6.26 -20.18 -58.06
N ALA A 210 -7.05 -19.15 -57.71
CA ALA A 210 -7.92 -18.46 -58.67
C ALA A 210 -7.12 -17.82 -59.82
N ARG A 211 -5.96 -17.23 -59.51
CA ARG A 211 -5.07 -16.68 -60.53
C ARG A 211 -4.57 -17.75 -61.49
N LYS A 212 -4.14 -18.91 -60.98
CA LYS A 212 -3.71 -20.03 -61.82
C LYS A 212 -4.83 -20.53 -62.75
N GLN A 213 -6.06 -20.64 -62.23
CA GLN A 213 -7.21 -21.02 -63.07
C GLN A 213 -7.48 -20.03 -64.20
N ILE A 214 -7.31 -18.73 -63.95
CA ILE A 214 -7.44 -17.69 -64.97
C ILE A 214 -6.36 -17.87 -66.05
N GLU A 215 -5.10 -18.08 -65.65
CA GLU A 215 -3.98 -18.32 -66.57
C GLU A 215 -4.23 -19.57 -67.43
N ASP A 216 -4.66 -20.69 -66.83
CA ASP A 216 -4.98 -21.93 -67.55
C ASP A 216 -6.14 -21.71 -68.56
N THR A 217 -7.16 -20.96 -68.16
CA THR A 217 -8.30 -20.64 -69.03
C THR A 217 -7.88 -19.75 -70.20
N GLN A 218 -6.99 -18.77 -69.96
CA GLN A 218 -6.43 -17.92 -71.01
C GLN A 218 -5.60 -18.75 -72.01
N ALA A 219 -4.74 -19.65 -71.53
CA ALA A 219 -3.96 -20.54 -72.39
C ALA A 219 -4.87 -21.45 -73.25
N ALA A 220 -5.93 -22.01 -72.68
CA ALA A 220 -6.89 -22.82 -73.41
C ALA A 220 -7.66 -22.03 -74.50
N LEU A 221 -7.98 -20.75 -74.23
CA LEU A 221 -8.61 -19.87 -75.21
C LEU A 221 -7.67 -19.53 -76.37
N GLU A 222 -6.37 -19.30 -76.11
CA GLU A 222 -5.38 -19.07 -77.15
C GLU A 222 -5.17 -20.33 -78.02
N HIS A 223 -5.06 -21.51 -77.43
CA HIS A 223 -4.98 -22.77 -78.19
C HIS A 223 -6.20 -23.05 -79.08
N ARG A 224 -7.40 -22.58 -78.70
CA ARG A 224 -8.59 -22.69 -79.58
C ARG A 224 -8.59 -21.71 -80.75
N LYS A 225 -7.81 -20.63 -80.66
CA LYS A 225 -7.68 -19.63 -81.75
C LYS A 225 -6.62 -20.05 -82.77
N GLU A 226 -5.70 -20.96 -82.44
CA GLU A 226 -4.81 -21.58 -83.42
C GLU A 226 -5.62 -22.51 -84.37
N PRO A 227 -5.62 -22.25 -85.69
CA PRO A 227 -6.43 -23.02 -86.62
C PRO A 227 -5.86 -24.44 -86.77
N THR A 228 -6.74 -25.44 -86.69
CA THR A 228 -6.39 -26.83 -87.02
C THR A 228 -5.92 -26.89 -88.48
N PRO A 229 -4.73 -27.44 -88.80
CA PRO A 229 -4.32 -27.58 -90.19
C PRO A 229 -5.34 -28.47 -90.92
N PRO A 230 -5.71 -28.14 -92.17
CA PRO A 230 -6.72 -28.88 -92.89
C PRO A 230 -6.31 -30.35 -93.01
N GLN A 231 -7.16 -31.25 -92.50
CA GLN A 231 -7.06 -32.68 -92.82
C GLN A 231 -7.49 -32.86 -94.27
N GLU A 232 -6.58 -33.32 -95.12
CA GLU A 232 -6.90 -33.77 -96.47
C GLU A 232 -7.80 -35.02 -96.40
N PRO A 233 -9.02 -34.98 -96.95
CA PRO A 233 -9.79 -36.19 -97.20
C PRO A 233 -9.27 -36.88 -98.47
N ASN A 234 -9.06 -38.18 -98.34
CA ASN A 234 -8.69 -39.17 -99.37
C ASN A 234 -9.74 -39.31 -100.48
#